data_AF-A0A0J9X418-F1
#
_entry.id   AF-A0A0J9X418-F1
#
_cell.length_a   1.000
_cell.length_b   1.000
_cell.length_c   1.000
_cell.angle_alpha   90.00
_cell.angle_beta   90.00
_cell.angle_gamma   90.00
#
_symmetry.space_group_name_H-M   'P 1'
#
loop_
_entity.id
_entity.type
_entity.pdbx_description
1 polymer ?
#
loop_
_entity_poly.entity_id
_entity_poly.type
_entity_poly.pdbx_seq_one_letter_code
_entity_poly.pdbx_strand_id
1 'polypeptide(L)'
;MVARKRNINPQRENVSDIKTDNVAKNRLASSSANYKNTGKKSTAKVTKGVKLNPLLQKKKKPRVYTEKELNIPKLNRAIDPEGIKRTRGKKGKVFADSDAMMRILYTVTENVDSRNASKLEKARQLEAIREAKRVEMEKKEQERSEKLENKKREIKKAKRSKGRKSAPEAESVSDAGDSKKKKKVSFA
;
A
#
# COMPACT_ATOMS: atom_id res chain seq x y z
N MET A 1 31.30 -26.72 9.79
CA MET A 1 29.92 -26.59 9.27
C MET A 1 28.95 -27.05 10.36
N VAL A 2 28.11 -26.15 10.88
CA VAL A 2 27.14 -26.50 11.95
C VAL A 2 25.84 -26.99 11.30
N ALA A 3 25.53 -28.28 11.47
CA ALA A 3 24.32 -28.88 10.94
C ALA A 3 23.08 -28.40 11.73
N ARG A 4 22.14 -27.72 11.05
CA ARG A 4 20.84 -27.33 11.64
C ARG A 4 19.98 -28.58 11.85
N LYS A 5 19.71 -28.94 13.11
CA LYS A 5 18.68 -29.93 13.44
C LYS A 5 17.31 -29.38 13.05
N ARG A 6 16.60 -30.09 12.17
CA ARG A 6 15.23 -29.76 11.76
C ARG A 6 14.26 -30.35 12.77
N ASN A 7 13.43 -29.52 13.41
CA ASN A 7 12.34 -29.98 14.25
C ASN A 7 11.30 -30.69 13.37
N ILE A 8 10.93 -31.91 13.78
CA ILE A 8 10.09 -32.83 13.00
C ILE A 8 8.61 -32.41 13.01
N ASN A 9 8.21 -31.49 13.90
CA ASN A 9 6.85 -30.94 13.88
C ASN A 9 6.79 -29.52 14.48
N PRO A 10 7.17 -28.46 13.73
CA PRO A 10 7.00 -27.10 14.22
C PRO A 10 5.51 -26.74 14.20
N GLN A 11 4.97 -26.31 15.34
CA GLN A 11 3.69 -25.61 15.39
C GLN A 11 3.79 -24.37 14.49
N ARG A 12 2.86 -24.21 13.54
CA ARG A 12 2.86 -23.06 12.63
C ARG A 12 2.40 -21.83 13.40
N GLU A 13 3.34 -21.05 13.90
CA GLU A 13 3.04 -19.72 14.43
C GLU A 13 2.73 -18.77 13.27
N ASN A 14 1.70 -17.94 13.44
CA ASN A 14 1.34 -16.93 12.46
C ASN A 14 2.28 -15.73 12.58
N VAL A 15 3.50 -15.88 12.07
CA VAL A 15 4.52 -14.84 12.02
C VAL A 15 4.74 -14.43 10.57
N SER A 16 4.88 -13.13 10.32
CA SER A 16 5.13 -12.59 8.99
C SER A 16 6.41 -13.19 8.38
N ASP A 17 6.32 -13.68 7.14
CA ASP A 17 7.45 -14.27 6.38
C ASP A 17 8.66 -13.33 6.25
N ILE A 18 8.43 -12.03 6.33
CA ILE A 18 9.46 -10.97 6.36
C ILE A 18 10.48 -11.17 7.50
N LYS A 19 10.06 -11.77 8.62
CA LYS A 19 10.90 -11.97 9.81
C LYS A 19 11.65 -13.30 9.79
N THR A 20 11.11 -14.32 9.13
CA THR A 20 11.59 -15.71 9.17
C THR A 20 12.40 -16.07 7.93
N ASP A 21 12.04 -15.54 6.75
CA ASP A 21 12.69 -15.84 5.49
C ASP A 21 13.66 -14.73 5.05
N ASN A 22 14.92 -15.12 4.84
CA ASN A 22 15.98 -14.24 4.36
C ASN A 22 15.74 -13.76 2.92
N VAL A 23 15.09 -14.56 2.09
CA VAL A 23 14.77 -14.19 0.70
C VAL A 23 13.68 -13.12 0.70
N ALA A 24 12.61 -13.30 1.49
CA ALA A 24 11.57 -12.28 1.68
C ALA A 24 12.14 -10.98 2.27
N LYS A 25 13.05 -11.07 3.25
CA LYS A 25 13.70 -9.90 3.87
C LYS A 25 14.53 -9.07 2.88
N ASN A 26 15.21 -9.71 1.93
CA ASN A 26 16.05 -9.04 0.93
C ASN A 26 15.23 -8.40 -0.21
N ARG A 27 13.98 -8.82 -0.42
CA ARG A 27 13.09 -8.24 -1.44
C ARG A 27 12.39 -6.94 -1.00
N LEU A 28 12.51 -6.56 0.28
CA LEU A 28 11.92 -5.33 0.78
C LEU A 28 12.82 -4.12 0.48
N ALA A 29 12.28 -3.16 -0.28
CA ALA A 29 12.96 -1.91 -0.60
C ALA A 29 13.33 -1.05 0.63
N SER A 30 12.72 -1.32 1.80
CA SER A 30 12.92 -0.60 3.04
C SER A 30 13.52 -1.48 4.14
N SER A 31 14.64 -2.15 3.89
CA SER A 31 15.31 -2.99 4.91
C SER A 31 16.31 -2.22 5.78
N SER A 32 16.54 -0.93 5.52
CA SER A 32 17.52 -0.16 6.30
C SER A 32 16.96 0.21 7.67
N ALA A 33 17.72 -0.10 8.72
CA ALA A 33 17.45 0.30 10.11
C ALA A 33 17.35 1.83 10.30
N ASN A 34 17.62 2.60 9.25
CA ASN A 34 17.57 4.07 9.23
C ASN A 34 16.15 4.65 9.23
N TYR A 35 15.09 3.85 9.02
CA TYR A 35 13.72 4.38 9.02
C TYR A 35 13.16 4.70 10.42
N LYS A 36 13.89 4.37 11.51
CA LYS A 36 13.54 4.79 12.88
C LYS A 36 14.15 6.14 13.28
N ASN A 37 15.09 6.69 12.50
CA ASN A 37 15.72 8.00 12.73
C ASN A 37 15.25 9.11 11.77
N THR A 38 14.09 8.92 11.12
CA THR A 38 13.46 9.97 10.30
C THR A 38 12.49 10.86 11.10
N GLY A 39 12.39 10.64 12.41
CA GLY A 39 11.65 11.51 13.33
C GLY A 39 12.44 12.76 13.70
N LYS A 40 12.05 13.90 13.11
CA LYS A 40 12.42 15.28 13.49
C LYS A 40 13.92 15.56 13.53
N LYS A 41 14.49 16.03 12.40
CA LYS A 41 15.53 17.05 12.50
C LYS A 41 14.94 18.19 13.33
N SER A 42 15.51 18.50 14.49
CA SER A 42 15.17 19.73 15.19
C SER A 42 15.52 20.87 14.25
N THR A 43 14.51 21.42 13.59
CA THR A 43 14.62 22.75 13.01
C THR A 43 14.69 23.67 14.22
N ALA A 44 15.89 23.85 14.77
CA ALA A 44 16.17 24.97 15.63
C ALA A 44 15.77 26.19 14.80
N LYS A 45 14.61 26.77 15.13
CA LYS A 45 14.22 28.07 14.59
C LYS A 45 15.34 28.99 15.01
N VAL A 46 16.21 29.36 14.07
CA VAL A 46 17.13 30.47 14.25
C VAL A 46 16.22 31.67 14.46
N THR A 47 15.97 32.00 15.72
CA THR A 47 15.27 33.20 16.10
C THR A 47 16.11 34.34 15.53
N LYS A 48 15.52 35.08 14.58
CA LYS A 48 16.06 36.35 14.11
C LYS A 48 16.10 37.28 15.32
N GLY A 49 17.21 37.31 16.05
CA GLY A 49 17.28 38.06 17.30
C GLY A 49 18.52 37.87 18.17
N VAL A 50 19.38 36.88 17.92
CA VAL A 50 20.65 36.81 18.66
C VAL A 50 21.62 37.84 18.07
N LYS A 51 21.64 39.05 18.65
CA LYS A 51 22.72 40.01 18.45
C LYS A 51 24.00 39.33 18.94
N LEU A 52 24.87 38.94 18.02
CA LEU A 52 26.20 38.45 18.34
C LEU A 52 26.90 39.52 19.21
N ASN A 53 27.41 39.12 20.38
CA ASN A 53 28.11 39.99 21.33
C ASN A 53 29.12 40.89 20.61
N PRO A 54 29.07 42.23 20.79
CA PRO A 54 29.96 43.17 20.10
C PRO A 54 31.44 43.02 20.52
N LEU A 55 31.72 42.33 21.63
CA LEU A 55 33.07 42.02 22.09
C LEU A 55 33.72 40.83 21.34
N LEU A 56 32.96 40.00 20.62
CA LEU A 56 33.56 39.01 19.72
C LEU A 56 33.95 39.73 18.44
N GLN A 57 35.19 40.21 18.40
CA GLN A 57 35.81 40.74 17.20
C GLN A 57 35.59 39.75 16.04
N LYS A 58 34.80 40.17 15.05
CA LYS A 58 34.54 39.39 13.84
C LYS A 58 35.90 39.11 13.20
N LYS A 59 36.40 37.87 13.35
CA LYS A 59 37.65 37.46 12.71
C LYS A 59 37.51 37.78 11.22
N LYS A 60 38.39 38.65 10.71
CA LYS A 60 38.40 39.03 9.30
C LYS A 60 38.58 37.74 8.51
N LYS A 61 37.70 37.51 7.52
CA LYS A 61 37.82 36.33 6.67
C LYS A 61 39.19 36.37 6.00
N PRO A 62 39.93 35.26 5.95
CA PRO A 62 41.20 35.21 5.25
C PRO A 62 40.99 35.58 3.78
N ARG A 63 41.96 36.28 3.19
CA ARG A 63 41.92 36.67 1.78
C ARG A 63 41.91 35.39 0.93
N VAL A 64 40.83 35.21 0.17
CA VAL A 64 40.73 34.13 -0.81
C VAL A 64 41.25 34.70 -2.12
N TYR A 65 42.43 34.22 -2.53
CA TYR A 65 42.99 34.63 -3.80
C TYR A 65 42.24 33.98 -4.95
N THR A 66 42.02 34.75 -6.01
CA THR A 66 41.40 34.24 -7.23
C THR A 66 42.43 33.49 -8.07
N GLU A 67 41.98 32.55 -8.90
CA GLU A 67 42.86 31.72 -9.76
C GLU A 67 43.80 32.56 -10.64
N LYS A 68 43.39 33.80 -10.97
CA LYS A 68 44.18 34.78 -11.72
C LYS A 68 45.34 35.36 -10.90
N GLU A 69 45.15 35.58 -9.60
CA GLU A 69 46.19 36.12 -8.72
C GLU A 69 47.27 35.07 -8.40
N LEU A 70 46.93 33.78 -8.49
CA LEU A 70 47.90 32.68 -8.30
C LEU A 70 48.64 32.29 -9.59
N ASN A 71 48.44 33.01 -10.71
CA ASN A 71 49.05 32.71 -12.01
C ASN A 71 48.89 31.22 -12.42
N ILE A 72 47.78 30.60 -12.05
CA ILE A 72 47.54 29.19 -12.39
C ILE A 72 47.24 29.14 -13.89
N PRO A 73 48.01 28.38 -14.68
CA PRO A 73 47.73 28.24 -16.11
C PRO A 73 46.32 27.67 -16.30
N LYS A 74 45.50 28.38 -17.08
CA LYS A 74 44.16 27.93 -17.42
C LYS A 74 44.29 26.70 -18.32
N LEU A 75 44.01 25.53 -17.75
CA LEU A 75 43.85 24.30 -18.52
C LEU A 75 42.70 24.44 -19.52
N ASN A 76 42.80 23.70 -20.63
CA ASN A 76 41.73 23.50 -21.62
C ASN A 76 40.57 22.68 -21.04
N ARG A 77 39.99 23.14 -19.93
CA ARG A 77 38.74 22.60 -19.40
C ARG A 77 37.65 23.14 -20.30
N ALA A 78 37.19 22.28 -21.22
CA ALA A 78 36.03 22.40 -22.10
C ALA A 78 35.52 23.85 -22.27
N ILE A 79 35.80 24.41 -23.45
CA ILE A 79 35.02 25.48 -24.09
C ILE A 79 33.61 25.48 -23.49
N ASP A 80 33.24 26.55 -22.76
CA ASP A 80 31.86 26.70 -22.29
C ASP A 80 30.96 26.38 -23.49
N PRO A 81 30.12 25.32 -23.44
CA PRO A 81 29.34 24.93 -24.61
C PRO A 81 28.55 26.17 -25.04
N GLU A 82 28.68 26.54 -26.32
CA GLU A 82 27.93 27.65 -26.90
C GLU A 82 26.45 27.46 -26.56
N GLY A 83 25.93 28.28 -25.65
CA GLY A 83 24.55 28.18 -25.15
C GLY A 83 24.36 28.24 -23.63
N ILE A 84 25.39 28.00 -22.80
CA ILE A 84 25.26 28.07 -21.32
C ILE A 84 25.92 29.32 -20.73
N LYS A 85 25.89 30.44 -21.47
CA LYS A 85 25.97 31.75 -20.81
C LYS A 85 24.57 32.04 -20.28
N ARG A 86 24.34 31.81 -18.98
CA ARG A 86 23.15 32.33 -18.30
C ARG A 86 23.09 33.83 -18.58
N THR A 87 22.24 34.23 -19.51
CA THR A 87 22.06 35.65 -19.83
C THR A 87 21.54 36.28 -18.57
N ARG A 88 22.40 36.98 -17.82
CA ARG A 88 21.93 37.91 -16.80
C ARG A 88 21.06 38.89 -17.56
N GLY A 89 19.75 38.80 -17.36
CA GLY A 89 18.81 39.72 -17.98
C GLY A 89 19.30 41.15 -17.78
N LYS A 90 19.12 42.01 -18.78
CA LYS A 90 19.44 43.44 -18.64
C LYS A 90 18.74 43.94 -17.37
N LYS A 91 19.50 44.57 -16.46
CA LYS A 91 18.97 45.11 -15.20
C LYS A 91 17.75 46.00 -15.54
N GLY A 92 16.56 45.61 -15.07
CA GLY A 92 15.30 46.30 -15.36
C GLY A 92 14.40 45.67 -16.44
N LYS A 93 14.80 44.57 -17.09
CA LYS A 93 13.90 43.79 -17.97
C LYS A 93 13.25 42.65 -17.20
N VAL A 94 11.96 42.75 -16.98
CA VAL A 94 11.12 41.70 -16.40
C VAL A 94 10.72 40.74 -17.53
N PHE A 95 10.98 39.45 -17.36
CA PHE A 95 10.77 38.43 -18.41
C PHE A 95 9.29 38.01 -18.55
N ALA A 96 8.49 38.24 -17.52
CA ALA A 96 7.04 38.01 -17.51
C ALA A 96 6.41 38.88 -16.43
N ASP A 97 5.28 39.52 -16.74
CA ASP A 97 4.51 40.28 -15.76
C ASP A 97 4.10 39.39 -14.58
N SER A 98 4.07 39.95 -13.37
CA SER A 98 3.69 39.22 -12.14
C SER A 98 2.35 38.50 -12.30
N ASP A 99 1.41 39.14 -12.98
CA ASP A 99 0.05 38.68 -13.16
C ASP A 99 -0.02 37.52 -14.16
N ALA A 100 0.82 37.58 -15.20
CA ALA A 100 0.97 36.49 -16.16
C ALA A 100 1.57 35.25 -15.49
N MET A 101 2.58 35.43 -14.63
CA MET A 101 3.16 34.33 -13.85
C MET A 101 2.13 33.69 -12.91
N MET A 102 1.36 34.50 -12.19
CA MET A 102 0.31 34.00 -11.28
C MET A 102 -0.80 33.26 -12.03
N ARG A 103 -1.21 33.76 -13.20
CA ARG A 103 -2.20 33.10 -14.05
C ARG A 103 -1.70 31.74 -14.56
N ILE A 104 -0.44 31.67 -14.98
CA ILE A 104 0.18 30.40 -15.40
C ILE A 104 0.21 29.41 -14.23
N LEU A 105 0.64 29.84 -13.04
CA LEU A 105 0.65 28.99 -11.85
C LEU A 105 -0.76 28.44 -11.55
N TYR A 106 -1.78 29.30 -11.57
CA TYR A 106 -3.17 28.91 -11.35
C TYR A 106 -3.65 27.87 -12.36
N THR A 107 -3.46 28.12 -13.67
CA THR A 107 -3.88 27.18 -14.72
C THR A 107 -3.16 25.84 -14.63
N VAL A 108 -1.87 25.82 -14.26
CA VAL A 108 -1.12 24.57 -14.07
C VAL A 108 -1.63 23.82 -12.84
N THR A 109 -1.89 24.51 -11.73
CA THR A 109 -2.44 23.87 -10.52
C THR A 109 -3.81 23.27 -10.79
N GLU A 110 -4.70 23.99 -11.48
CA GLU A 110 -6.04 23.50 -11.84
C GLU A 110 -5.99 22.26 -12.75
N ASN A 111 -5.09 22.24 -13.72
CA ASN A 111 -4.87 21.09 -14.59
C ASN A 111 -4.30 19.87 -13.86
N VAL A 112 -3.45 20.09 -12.85
CA VAL A 112 -2.89 19.01 -12.03
C VAL A 112 -3.95 18.48 -11.05
N ASP A 113 -4.72 19.38 -10.44
CA ASP A 113 -5.75 19.04 -9.46
C ASP A 113 -6.92 18.30 -10.10
N SER A 114 -7.36 18.69 -11.31
CA SER A 114 -8.39 17.94 -12.06
C SER A 114 -7.96 16.51 -12.39
N ARG A 115 -6.69 16.30 -12.80
CA ARG A 115 -6.11 14.97 -13.03
C ARG A 115 -6.01 14.16 -11.74
N ASN A 116 -5.64 14.79 -10.64
CA ASN A 116 -5.52 14.12 -9.34
C ASN A 116 -6.89 13.78 -8.74
N ALA A 117 -7.88 14.66 -8.89
CA ALA A 117 -9.27 14.41 -8.51
C ALA A 117 -9.82 13.18 -9.25
N SER A 118 -9.62 13.10 -10.57
CA SER A 118 -10.03 11.94 -11.38
C SER A 118 -9.38 10.62 -10.90
N LYS A 119 -8.12 10.66 -10.46
CA LYS A 119 -7.44 9.47 -9.89
C LYS A 119 -8.02 9.06 -8.53
N LEU A 120 -8.28 10.03 -7.64
CA LEU A 120 -8.88 9.76 -6.32
C LEU A 120 -10.30 9.22 -6.46
N GLU A 121 -11.08 9.79 -7.38
CA GLU A 121 -12.44 9.33 -7.66
C GLU A 121 -12.45 7.91 -8.24
N LYS A 122 -11.59 7.64 -9.23
CA LYS A 122 -11.42 6.29 -9.78
C LYS A 122 -10.96 5.29 -8.71
N ALA A 123 -10.08 5.69 -7.80
CA ALA A 123 -9.67 4.84 -6.68
C ALA A 123 -10.84 4.51 -5.74
N ARG A 124 -11.67 5.51 -5.39
CA ARG A 124 -12.89 5.31 -4.59
C ARG A 124 -13.91 4.41 -5.28
N GLN A 125 -14.11 4.58 -6.59
CA GLN A 125 -15.00 3.70 -7.36
C GLN A 125 -14.50 2.25 -7.37
N LEU A 126 -13.20 2.03 -7.55
CA LEU A 126 -12.60 0.69 -7.50
C LEU A 126 -12.67 0.08 -6.09
N GLU A 127 -12.53 0.88 -5.04
CA GLU A 127 -12.71 0.47 -3.65
C GLU A 127 -14.16 0.05 -3.37
N ALA A 128 -15.13 0.87 -3.76
CA ALA A 128 -16.55 0.54 -3.63
C ALA A 128 -16.92 -0.77 -4.38
N ILE A 129 -16.38 -0.98 -5.59
CA ILE A 129 -16.58 -2.23 -6.34
C ILE A 129 -15.95 -3.42 -5.60
N ARG A 130 -14.77 -3.25 -5.00
CA ARG A 130 -14.11 -4.32 -4.22
C ARG A 130 -14.90 -4.66 -2.96
N GLU A 131 -15.40 -3.66 -2.25
CA GLU A 131 -16.23 -3.87 -1.06
C GLU A 131 -17.54 -4.57 -1.40
N ALA A 132 -18.24 -4.12 -2.45
CA ALA A 132 -19.45 -4.79 -2.93
C ALA A 132 -19.20 -6.27 -3.28
N LYS A 133 -18.10 -6.55 -4.00
CA LYS A 133 -17.72 -7.93 -4.33
C LYS A 133 -17.36 -8.78 -3.10
N ARG A 134 -16.69 -8.21 -2.09
CA ARG A 134 -16.41 -8.91 -0.83
C ARG A 134 -17.69 -9.29 -0.11
N VAL A 135 -18.61 -8.33 0.04
CA VAL A 135 -19.92 -8.57 0.68
C VAL A 135 -20.73 -9.63 -0.07
N GLU A 136 -20.75 -9.60 -1.40
CA GLU A 136 -21.42 -10.63 -2.20
C GLU A 136 -20.79 -12.02 -2.04
N MET A 137 -19.46 -12.11 -1.97
CA MET A 137 -18.76 -13.37 -1.74
C MET A 137 -19.02 -13.92 -0.34
N GLU A 138 -18.99 -13.05 0.69
CA GLU A 138 -19.29 -13.42 2.07
C GLU A 138 -20.73 -13.94 2.21
N LYS A 139 -21.71 -13.27 1.58
CA LYS A 139 -23.10 -13.76 1.53
C LYS A 139 -23.20 -15.12 0.84
N LYS A 140 -22.53 -15.31 -0.30
CA LYS A 140 -22.51 -16.61 -1.01
C LYS A 140 -21.84 -17.71 -0.18
N GLU A 141 -20.81 -17.37 0.58
CA GLU A 141 -20.13 -18.32 1.47
C GLU A 141 -21.02 -18.69 2.67
N GLN A 142 -21.70 -17.72 3.27
CA GLN A 142 -22.69 -17.94 4.33
C GLN A 142 -23.84 -18.82 3.85
N GLU A 143 -24.43 -18.55 2.68
CA GLU A 143 -25.48 -19.41 2.13
C GLU A 143 -24.99 -20.84 1.88
N ARG A 144 -23.73 -21.01 1.43
CA ARG A 144 -23.14 -22.34 1.23
C ARG A 144 -22.91 -23.05 2.55
N SER A 145 -22.39 -22.35 3.57
CA SER A 145 -22.14 -22.93 4.89
C SER A 145 -23.46 -23.31 5.58
N GLU A 146 -24.48 -22.47 5.52
CA GLU A 146 -25.82 -22.75 6.02
C GLU A 146 -26.45 -23.98 5.36
N LYS A 147 -26.35 -24.10 4.03
CA LYS A 147 -26.82 -25.30 3.30
C LYS A 147 -26.10 -26.57 3.76
N LEU A 148 -24.80 -26.50 4.01
CA LEU A 148 -24.03 -27.64 4.53
C LEU A 148 -24.39 -27.96 5.98
N GLU A 149 -24.57 -26.96 6.84
CA GLU A 149 -25.00 -27.15 8.22
C GLU A 149 -26.41 -27.75 8.31
N ASN A 150 -27.35 -27.26 7.51
CA ASN A 150 -28.71 -27.79 7.46
C ASN A 150 -28.71 -29.26 7.06
N LYS A 151 -27.98 -29.64 6.00
CA LYS A 151 -27.81 -31.05 5.61
C LYS A 151 -27.15 -31.89 6.71
N LYS A 152 -26.12 -31.37 7.39
CA LYS A 152 -25.49 -32.06 8.54
C LYS A 152 -26.48 -32.27 9.68
N ARG A 153 -27.31 -31.26 10.00
CA ARG A 153 -28.36 -31.32 11.03
C ARG A 153 -29.44 -32.33 10.65
N GLU A 154 -29.89 -32.34 9.40
CA GLU A 154 -30.85 -33.32 8.87
C GLU A 154 -30.31 -34.76 9.00
N ILE A 155 -29.07 -35.01 8.57
CA ILE A 155 -28.43 -36.33 8.70
C ILE A 155 -28.33 -36.74 10.18
N LYS A 156 -27.94 -35.81 11.07
CA LYS A 156 -27.85 -36.07 12.52
C LYS A 156 -29.22 -36.36 13.13
N LYS A 157 -30.27 -35.62 12.74
CA LYS A 157 -31.66 -35.86 13.16
C LYS A 157 -32.17 -37.21 12.64
N ALA A 158 -31.94 -37.54 11.38
CA ALA A 158 -32.32 -38.81 10.78
C ALA A 158 -31.66 -40.00 11.51
N LYS A 159 -30.35 -39.92 11.82
CA LYS A 159 -29.66 -40.93 12.63
C LYS A 159 -30.26 -41.09 14.03
N ARG A 160 -30.57 -39.98 14.71
CA ARG A 160 -31.22 -40.01 16.04
C ARG A 160 -32.63 -40.58 16.01
N SER A 161 -33.41 -40.32 14.95
CA SER A 161 -34.76 -40.86 14.79
C SER A 161 -34.76 -42.38 14.53
N LYS A 162 -33.79 -42.91 13.78
CA LYS A 162 -33.63 -44.36 13.60
C LYS A 162 -33.23 -45.07 14.89
N GLY A 163 -32.45 -44.43 15.76
CA GLY A 163 -32.08 -44.97 17.08
C GLY A 163 -33.19 -44.91 18.14
N ARG A 164 -34.28 -44.15 17.91
CA ARG A 164 -35.45 -44.09 18.81
C ARG A 164 -36.64 -44.93 18.35
N LYS A 165 -36.63 -45.44 17.11
CA LYS A 165 -37.66 -46.36 16.58
C LYS A 165 -37.41 -47.84 16.90
N SER A 166 -36.42 -48.15 17.74
CA SER A 166 -36.18 -49.50 18.27
C SER A 166 -36.60 -49.63 19.74
N ALA A 167 -37.58 -48.86 20.18
CA ALA A 167 -38.39 -49.20 21.34
C ALA A 167 -39.76 -49.66 20.81
N PRO A 168 -40.23 -50.87 21.16
CA PRO A 168 -41.52 -51.36 20.69
C PRO A 168 -42.61 -50.67 21.50
N GLU A 169 -43.19 -49.60 20.97
CA GLU A 169 -44.57 -49.26 21.31
C GLU A 169 -45.46 -49.83 20.21
N ALA A 170 -46.17 -50.88 20.59
CA ALA A 170 -47.37 -51.32 19.92
C ALA A 170 -48.37 -50.16 19.88
N GLU A 171 -49.06 -50.04 18.75
CA GLU A 171 -50.47 -49.64 18.58
C GLU A 171 -50.63 -48.93 17.22
N SER A 172 -51.49 -49.53 16.39
CA SER A 172 -52.39 -48.99 15.34
C SER A 172 -52.02 -47.64 14.67
N VAL A 173 -52.09 -47.44 13.35
CA VAL A 173 -53.25 -47.60 12.46
C VAL A 173 -52.76 -47.64 11.01
N SER A 174 -53.45 -48.41 10.18
CA SER A 174 -53.37 -48.47 8.71
C SER A 174 -53.57 -47.13 8.00
N ASP A 175 -52.77 -46.85 6.97
CA ASP A 175 -53.25 -46.12 5.79
C ASP A 175 -52.50 -46.59 4.53
N ALA A 176 -53.26 -47.20 3.62
CA ALA A 176 -52.81 -47.67 2.33
C ALA A 176 -52.98 -46.54 1.29
N GLY A 177 -51.89 -45.81 1.02
CA GLY A 177 -51.86 -44.73 0.04
C GLY A 177 -51.25 -45.16 -1.30
N ASP A 178 -52.12 -45.37 -2.30
CA ASP A 178 -51.83 -45.57 -3.71
C ASP A 178 -50.95 -44.43 -4.30
N SER A 179 -49.77 -44.78 -4.86
CA SER A 179 -49.01 -43.87 -5.72
C SER A 179 -48.48 -44.59 -6.96
N LYS A 180 -49.38 -44.69 -7.94
CA LYS A 180 -49.20 -44.91 -9.40
C LYS A 180 -47.74 -44.92 -9.90
N LYS A 181 -47.27 -46.10 -10.30
CA LYS A 181 -45.99 -46.32 -10.99
C LYS A 181 -45.98 -45.65 -12.38
N LYS A 182 -44.97 -44.81 -12.66
CA LYS A 182 -44.76 -44.20 -13.99
C LYS A 182 -44.11 -45.20 -14.95
N LYS A 183 -44.62 -45.29 -16.18
CA LYS A 183 -44.07 -46.13 -17.27
C LYS A 183 -42.67 -45.63 -17.66
N LYS A 184 -41.72 -46.56 -17.80
CA LYS A 184 -40.38 -46.32 -18.36
C LYS A 184 -40.28 -47.04 -19.70
N VAL A 185 -39.61 -46.40 -20.66
CA VAL A 185 -39.31 -46.99 -21.98
C VAL A 185 -37.81 -47.30 -21.98
N SER A 186 -37.43 -48.51 -22.36
CA SER A 186 -36.04 -48.91 -22.58
C SER A 186 -35.74 -48.89 -24.08
N PHE A 187 -34.59 -48.33 -24.46
CA PHE A 187 -34.03 -48.49 -25.80
C PHE A 187 -33.11 -49.72 -25.80
N ALA A 188 -33.29 -50.59 -26.78
CA ALA A 188 -32.47 -51.77 -27.05
C ALA A 188 -31.22 -51.39 -27.84
#